data_AF-A0A7Y4QEG7-F1
#
_entry.id   AF-A0A7Y4QEG7-F1
#
_cell.length_a   1.000
_cell.length_b   1.000
_cell.length_c   1.000
_cell.angle_alpha   90.00
_cell.angle_beta   90.00
_cell.angle_gamma   90.00
#
_symmetry.space_group_name_H-M   'P 1'
#
loop_
_entity.id
_entity.type
_entity.pdbx_description
1 polymer ?
#
loop_
_entity_poly.entity_id
_entity_poly.type
_entity_poly.pdbx_seq_one_letter_code
_entity_poly.pdbx_strand_id
1 'polypeptide(L)'
;MKSIVFFLFVLGHLSMCAQTKFSIKTGEIEFTSNAKLELIKAESKNIQGVINTANNQFAFLVKVQSFEGFNSKLQKDHFNEKYMESDKFYDATFTGKIMETINYSKDGEYDVKANGYLTIHGKKQPRTIPAKIKMDQGVLSVVSSFTVVLADHDIKIPEIVSTKIATEIYVKMNLVMAPK
;
A
#
# COMPACT_ATOMS: atom_id res chain seq x y z
N MET A 1 -52.56 -1.08 -50.19
CA MET A 1 -51.12 -0.85 -49.99
C MET A 1 -50.90 -0.43 -48.53
N LYS A 2 -50.41 -1.32 -47.67
CA LYS A 2 -50.08 -1.03 -46.27
C LYS A 2 -48.74 -1.70 -45.99
N SER A 3 -47.63 -0.96 -46.09
CA SER A 3 -46.32 -1.47 -45.69
C SER A 3 -46.17 -1.29 -44.18
N ILE A 4 -46.10 -2.40 -43.47
CA ILE A 4 -45.70 -2.47 -42.08
C ILE A 4 -44.17 -2.39 -42.06
N VAL A 5 -43.63 -1.29 -41.53
CA VAL A 5 -42.19 -1.14 -41.27
C VAL A 5 -41.91 -1.76 -39.91
N PHE A 6 -41.22 -2.90 -39.90
CA PHE A 6 -40.79 -3.58 -38.69
C PHE A 6 -39.46 -2.96 -38.23
N PHE A 7 -39.52 -2.13 -37.19
CA PHE A 7 -38.33 -1.52 -36.59
C PHE A 7 -37.68 -2.54 -35.65
N LEU A 8 -36.64 -3.22 -36.13
CA LEU A 8 -35.89 -4.21 -35.36
C LEU A 8 -34.98 -3.47 -34.35
N PHE A 9 -35.40 -3.43 -33.08
CA PHE A 9 -34.61 -2.86 -31.99
C PHE A 9 -33.50 -3.86 -31.63
N VAL A 10 -32.30 -3.66 -32.19
CA VAL A 10 -31.11 -4.43 -31.79
C VAL A 10 -30.69 -3.97 -30.40
N LEU A 11 -31.03 -4.76 -29.37
CA LEU A 11 -30.43 -4.61 -28.04
C LEU A 11 -28.94 -4.95 -28.17
N GLY A 12 -28.10 -3.91 -28.25
CA GLY A 12 -26.67 -4.06 -28.07
C GLY A 12 -26.39 -4.54 -26.65
N HIS A 13 -25.91 -5.77 -26.51
CA HIS A 13 -25.32 -6.24 -25.26
C HIS A 13 -24.07 -5.39 -25.00
N LEU A 14 -24.21 -4.34 -24.19
CA LEU A 14 -23.07 -3.68 -23.57
C LEU A 14 -22.43 -4.71 -22.62
N SER A 15 -21.40 -5.40 -23.09
CA SER A 15 -20.52 -6.15 -22.22
C SER A 15 -19.88 -5.15 -21.26
N MET A 16 -20.41 -5.05 -20.05
CA MET A 16 -19.70 -4.47 -18.92
C MET A 16 -18.43 -5.32 -18.73
N CYS A 17 -17.31 -4.85 -19.26
CA CYS A 17 -16.01 -5.33 -18.80
C CYS A 17 -15.91 -4.94 -17.33
N ALA A 18 -16.14 -5.89 -16.43
CA ALA A 18 -15.76 -5.71 -15.04
C ALA A 18 -14.25 -5.46 -15.01
N GLN A 19 -13.83 -4.23 -14.74
CA GLN A 19 -12.43 -3.89 -14.59
C GLN A 19 -11.88 -4.68 -13.40
N THR A 20 -10.96 -5.60 -13.68
CA THR A 20 -10.40 -6.51 -12.69
C THR A 20 -9.18 -5.92 -11.99
N LYS A 21 -8.73 -4.72 -12.36
CA LYS A 21 -7.53 -4.08 -11.80
C LYS A 21 -7.85 -2.69 -11.30
N PHE A 22 -7.47 -2.43 -10.06
CA PHE A 22 -7.52 -1.11 -9.43
C PHE A 22 -6.10 -0.60 -9.28
N SER A 23 -5.88 0.69 -9.51
CA SER A 23 -4.59 1.36 -9.25
C SER A 23 -4.79 2.53 -8.29
N ILE A 24 -3.78 2.83 -7.48
CA ILE A 24 -3.81 3.97 -6.56
C ILE A 24 -4.02 5.27 -7.36
N LYS A 25 -5.02 6.06 -6.95
CA LYS A 25 -5.23 7.44 -7.41
C LYS A 25 -4.66 8.44 -6.42
N THR A 26 -4.94 8.21 -5.15
CA THR A 26 -4.44 9.00 -4.04
C THR A 26 -4.01 8.02 -2.96
N GLY A 27 -2.82 8.19 -2.41
CA GLY A 27 -2.32 7.28 -1.38
C GLY A 27 -1.36 8.00 -0.47
N GLU A 28 -1.37 7.60 0.79
CA GLU A 28 -0.46 8.07 1.81
C GLU A 28 0.02 6.87 2.62
N ILE A 29 1.32 6.85 2.88
CA ILE A 29 1.96 5.92 3.80
C ILE A 29 2.82 6.72 4.76
N GLU A 30 2.64 6.47 6.05
CA GLU A 30 3.41 7.11 7.11
C GLU A 30 4.07 6.06 7.99
N PHE A 31 5.21 6.42 8.58
CA PHE A 31 5.81 5.64 9.64
C PHE A 31 6.08 6.50 10.87
N THR A 32 6.14 5.83 12.02
CA THR A 32 6.48 6.42 13.31
C THR A 32 7.51 5.55 14.03
N SER A 33 8.66 6.14 14.38
CA SER A 33 9.61 5.60 15.35
C SER A 33 9.40 6.32 16.67
N ASN A 34 8.97 5.62 17.71
CA ASN A 34 8.74 6.19 19.03
C ASN A 34 9.73 5.61 20.05
N ALA A 35 10.83 6.33 20.28
CA ALA A 35 11.86 5.96 21.25
C ALA A 35 11.79 6.85 22.50
N LYS A 36 12.57 6.50 23.54
CA LYS A 36 12.55 7.21 24.83
C LYS A 36 12.80 8.71 24.71
N LEU A 37 13.72 9.12 23.84
CA LEU A 37 14.18 10.50 23.72
C LEU A 37 13.68 11.20 22.46
N GLU A 38 13.14 10.45 21.49
CA GLU A 38 12.77 11.04 20.20
C GLU A 38 11.59 10.31 19.56
N LEU A 39 10.65 11.13 19.07
CA LEU A 39 9.55 10.71 18.21
C LEU A 39 9.90 11.17 16.79
N ILE A 40 9.99 10.22 15.86
CA ILE A 40 10.27 10.49 14.45
C ILE A 40 9.06 10.06 13.65
N LYS A 41 8.59 10.95 12.77
CA LYS A 41 7.52 10.66 11.82
C LYS A 41 7.98 11.07 10.43
N ALA A 42 7.57 10.29 9.43
CA ALA A 42 7.68 10.71 8.05
C ALA A 42 6.55 10.09 7.23
N GLU A 43 6.14 10.79 6.18
CA GLU A 43 5.06 10.41 5.28
C GLU A 43 5.51 10.45 3.82
N SER A 44 4.87 9.65 2.98
CA SER A 44 5.02 9.70 1.54
C SER A 44 3.65 9.60 0.87
N LYS A 45 3.40 10.51 -0.07
CA LYS A 45 2.21 10.49 -0.95
C LYS A 45 2.50 9.85 -2.31
N ASN A 46 3.72 9.35 -2.50
CA ASN A 46 4.20 8.75 -3.75
C ASN A 46 4.16 7.22 -3.71
N ILE A 47 3.20 6.65 -2.98
CA ILE A 47 2.95 5.21 -2.98
C ILE A 47 2.21 4.82 -4.27
N GLN A 48 2.68 3.75 -4.90
CA GLN A 48 2.10 3.18 -6.10
C GLN A 48 1.64 1.75 -5.81
N GLY A 49 0.63 1.30 -6.54
CA GLY A 49 0.22 -0.09 -6.43
C GLY A 49 -1.03 -0.44 -7.19
N VAL A 50 -1.25 -1.74 -7.26
CA VAL A 50 -2.34 -2.38 -7.98
C VAL A 50 -2.95 -3.48 -7.13
N ILE A 51 -4.28 -3.61 -7.19
CA ILE A 51 -5.02 -4.80 -6.76
C ILE A 51 -5.70 -5.41 -7.98
N ASN A 52 -5.51 -6.71 -8.19
CA ASN A 52 -6.25 -7.50 -9.15
C ASN A 52 -7.38 -8.26 -8.45
N THR A 53 -8.60 -7.78 -8.61
CA THR A 53 -9.81 -8.28 -7.95
C THR A 53 -10.26 -9.64 -8.49
N ALA A 54 -9.79 -10.06 -9.68
CA ALA A 54 -10.12 -11.38 -10.22
C ALA A 54 -9.42 -12.52 -9.47
N ASN A 55 -8.26 -12.25 -8.85
CA ASN A 55 -7.46 -13.28 -8.19
C ASN A 55 -6.87 -12.84 -6.84
N ASN A 56 -7.36 -11.72 -6.30
CA ASN A 56 -6.94 -11.11 -5.04
C ASN A 56 -5.44 -10.79 -4.94
N GLN A 57 -4.71 -10.72 -6.05
CA GLN A 57 -3.30 -10.35 -6.02
C GLN A 57 -3.13 -8.84 -5.84
N PHE A 58 -2.09 -8.45 -5.10
CA PHE A 58 -1.71 -7.05 -4.97
C PHE A 58 -0.20 -6.87 -5.13
N ALA A 59 0.18 -5.65 -5.50
CA ALA A 59 1.55 -5.18 -5.47
C ALA A 59 1.58 -3.70 -5.10
N PHE A 60 2.32 -3.36 -4.05
CA PHE A 60 2.54 -2.00 -3.59
C PHE A 60 4.04 -1.67 -3.56
N LEU A 61 4.36 -0.42 -3.84
CA LEU A 61 5.72 0.10 -3.87
C LEU A 61 5.73 1.55 -3.42
N VAL A 62 6.71 1.93 -2.60
CA VAL A 62 7.02 3.32 -2.30
C VAL A 62 8.52 3.54 -2.45
N LYS A 63 8.90 4.66 -3.07
CA LYS A 63 10.30 5.07 -3.13
C LYS A 63 10.74 5.53 -1.74
N VAL A 64 11.81 4.96 -1.22
CA VAL A 64 12.30 5.30 0.12
C VAL A 64 12.67 6.78 0.22
N GLN A 65 13.28 7.34 -0.82
CA GLN A 65 13.67 8.75 -0.83
C GLN A 65 12.48 9.73 -0.86
N SER A 66 11.26 9.26 -1.11
CA SER A 66 10.08 10.13 -1.18
C SER A 66 9.41 10.39 0.17
N PHE A 67 9.95 9.84 1.26
CA PHE A 67 9.49 10.17 2.60
C PHE A 67 9.93 11.58 3.00
N GLU A 68 9.01 12.34 3.58
CA GLU A 68 9.18 13.72 4.07
C GLU A 68 8.58 13.87 5.47
N GLY A 69 8.81 15.02 6.13
CA GLY A 69 8.22 15.31 7.45
C GLY A 69 9.11 14.96 8.66
N PHE A 70 10.35 14.53 8.41
CA PHE A 70 11.38 14.32 9.42
C PHE A 70 11.61 15.58 10.28
N ASN A 71 12.05 15.39 11.53
CA ASN A 71 12.30 16.49 12.49
C ASN A 71 13.37 17.47 12.01
N SER A 72 14.27 17.03 11.12
CA SER A 72 15.29 17.87 10.49
C SER A 72 15.78 17.25 9.18
N LYS A 73 16.41 18.07 8.32
CA LYS A 73 17.08 17.58 7.12
C LYS A 73 18.13 16.51 7.44
N LEU A 74 18.93 16.71 8.49
CA LEU A 74 19.97 15.76 8.88
C LEU A 74 19.38 14.38 9.25
N GLN A 75 18.21 14.37 9.88
CA GLN A 75 17.51 13.11 10.20
C GLN A 75 17.07 12.38 8.92
N LYS A 76 16.58 13.11 7.92
CA LYS A 76 16.27 12.55 6.59
C LYS A 76 17.52 12.03 5.89
N ASP A 77 18.64 12.76 5.97
CA ASP A 77 19.92 12.34 5.39
C ASP A 77 20.37 11.03 6.06
N HIS A 78 20.33 10.94 7.39
CA HIS A 78 20.63 9.70 8.12
C HIS A 78 19.69 8.54 7.78
N PHE A 79 18.38 8.80 7.67
CA PHE A 79 17.40 7.81 7.23
C PHE A 79 17.81 7.18 5.89
N ASN A 80 18.14 8.00 4.90
CA ASN A 80 18.50 7.55 3.57
C ASN A 80 19.88 6.89 3.53
N GLU A 81 20.90 7.50 4.14
CA GLU A 81 22.29 7.07 3.99
C GLU A 81 22.71 5.98 4.97
N LYS A 82 22.21 6.00 6.21
CA LYS A 82 22.72 5.14 7.29
C LYS A 82 21.84 3.93 7.57
N TYR A 83 20.54 4.06 7.35
CA TYR A 83 19.58 3.03 7.74
C TYR A 83 18.94 2.33 6.55
N MET A 84 18.49 3.09 5.56
CA MET A 84 17.80 2.50 4.41
C MET A 84 18.69 2.26 3.20
N GLU A 85 19.90 2.83 3.17
CA GLU A 85 20.82 2.82 2.03
C GLU A 85 20.08 3.07 0.70
N SER A 86 19.29 4.15 0.65
CA SER A 86 18.24 4.31 -0.37
C SER A 86 18.77 4.56 -1.79
N ASP A 87 20.06 4.86 -1.94
CA ASP A 87 20.75 4.87 -3.23
C ASP A 87 21.05 3.48 -3.79
N LYS A 88 20.86 2.43 -2.99
CA LYS A 88 21.01 1.02 -3.38
C LYS A 88 19.67 0.28 -3.32
N PHE A 89 18.88 0.56 -2.28
CA PHE A 89 17.56 -0.03 -2.09
C PHE A 89 16.49 1.06 -2.24
N TYR A 90 16.26 1.44 -3.50
CA TYR A 90 15.37 2.56 -3.84
C TYR A 90 13.93 2.37 -3.38
N ASP A 91 13.44 1.12 -3.39
CA ASP A 91 12.04 0.79 -3.22
C ASP A 91 11.80 -0.09 -1.98
N ALA A 92 10.76 0.26 -1.22
CA ALA A 92 10.12 -0.65 -0.28
C ALA A 92 8.85 -1.22 -0.95
N THR A 93 8.66 -2.54 -0.91
CA THR A 93 7.57 -3.21 -1.63
C THR A 93 6.80 -4.18 -0.76
N PHE A 94 5.51 -4.36 -1.07
CA PHE A 94 4.69 -5.42 -0.50
C PHE A 94 3.88 -6.07 -1.62
N THR A 95 4.11 -7.37 -1.85
CA THR A 95 3.44 -8.13 -2.92
C THR A 95 2.86 -9.41 -2.36
N GLY A 96 1.66 -9.79 -2.82
CA GLY A 96 0.99 -10.94 -2.22
C GLY A 96 -0.45 -11.15 -2.69
N LYS A 97 -1.24 -11.77 -1.82
CA LYS A 97 -2.67 -12.03 -2.02
C LYS A 97 -3.48 -11.65 -0.79
N ILE A 98 -4.67 -11.12 -1.04
CA ILE A 98 -5.71 -10.97 -0.01
C ILE A 98 -6.32 -12.35 0.25
N MET A 99 -6.40 -12.75 1.52
CA MET A 99 -6.79 -14.11 1.90
C MET A 99 -8.31 -14.34 1.82
N GLU A 100 -9.09 -13.31 2.13
CA GLU A 100 -10.54 -13.37 2.17
C GLU A 100 -11.16 -13.20 0.79
N THR A 101 -12.28 -13.89 0.56
CA THR A 101 -13.09 -13.71 -0.63
C THR A 101 -13.91 -12.42 -0.49
N ILE A 102 -13.65 -11.44 -1.36
CA ILE A 102 -14.37 -10.16 -1.38
C ILE A 102 -15.24 -10.11 -2.63
N ASN A 103 -16.47 -9.63 -2.47
CA ASN A 103 -17.31 -9.28 -3.60
C ASN A 103 -17.12 -7.80 -3.96
N TYR A 104 -16.14 -7.51 -4.83
CA TYR A 104 -15.82 -6.15 -5.25
C TYR A 104 -16.90 -5.45 -6.09
N SER A 105 -18.00 -6.15 -6.44
CA SER A 105 -19.13 -5.54 -7.14
C SER A 105 -20.21 -5.00 -6.19
N LYS A 106 -20.02 -5.15 -4.87
CA LYS A 106 -20.95 -4.68 -3.85
C LYS A 106 -20.26 -3.67 -2.96
N ASP A 107 -20.97 -2.60 -2.65
CA ASP A 107 -20.53 -1.66 -1.63
C ASP A 107 -20.52 -2.36 -0.27
N GLY A 108 -19.53 -2.02 0.55
CA GLY A 108 -19.33 -2.65 1.85
C GLY A 108 -17.91 -2.49 2.38
N GLU A 109 -17.73 -2.85 3.65
CA GLU A 109 -16.43 -2.93 4.32
C GLU A 109 -16.07 -4.38 4.58
N TYR A 110 -14.78 -4.69 4.40
CA TYR A 110 -14.23 -6.02 4.52
C TYR A 110 -12.94 -5.95 5.34
N ASP A 111 -12.93 -6.58 6.50
CA ASP A 111 -11.70 -6.84 7.23
C ASP A 111 -10.99 -8.04 6.61
N VAL A 112 -9.73 -7.85 6.23
CA VAL A 112 -8.96 -8.82 5.46
C VAL A 112 -7.53 -8.94 5.95
N LYS A 113 -6.88 -10.03 5.55
CA LYS A 113 -5.46 -10.30 5.74
C LYS A 113 -4.78 -10.33 4.38
N ALA A 114 -3.79 -9.44 4.23
CA ALA A 114 -2.88 -9.46 3.10
C ALA A 114 -1.68 -10.34 3.44
N ASN A 115 -1.57 -11.50 2.79
CA ASN A 115 -0.44 -12.41 2.95
C ASN A 115 0.52 -12.25 1.77
N GLY A 116 1.80 -12.04 2.06
CA GLY A 116 2.77 -11.75 1.02
C GLY A 116 4.18 -11.53 1.55
N TYR A 117 4.97 -10.85 0.75
CA TYR A 117 6.35 -10.55 1.05
C TYR A 117 6.58 -9.05 1.11
N LEU A 118 6.98 -8.59 2.29
CA LEU A 118 7.42 -7.22 2.56
C LEU A 118 8.93 -7.15 2.32
N THR A 119 9.36 -6.34 1.36
CA THR A 119 10.77 -6.11 1.07
C THR A 119 11.14 -4.70 1.48
N ILE A 120 12.02 -4.57 2.45
CA ILE A 120 12.58 -3.30 2.94
C ILE A 120 14.08 -3.51 3.05
N HIS A 121 14.88 -2.52 2.63
CA HIS A 121 16.34 -2.59 2.65
C HIS A 121 16.89 -3.84 1.93
N GLY A 122 16.24 -4.22 0.82
CA GLY A 122 16.57 -5.43 0.04
C GLY A 122 16.27 -6.77 0.74
N LYS A 123 15.76 -6.77 1.98
CA LYS A 123 15.44 -7.97 2.74
C LYS A 123 13.95 -8.28 2.66
N LYS A 124 13.67 -9.46 2.14
CA LYS A 124 12.32 -9.98 1.89
C LYS A 124 11.83 -10.77 3.09
N GLN A 125 10.72 -10.35 3.68
CA GLN A 125 10.11 -10.98 4.85
C GLN A 125 8.69 -11.45 4.54
N PRO A 126 8.32 -12.72 4.81
CA PRO A 126 6.94 -13.16 4.71
C PRO A 126 6.11 -12.49 5.81
N ARG A 127 4.98 -11.90 5.44
CA ARG A 127 4.12 -11.16 6.37
C ARG A 127 2.66 -11.43 6.07
N THR A 128 1.87 -11.50 7.14
CA THR A 128 0.41 -11.41 7.09
C THR A 128 0.01 -10.10 7.77
N ILE A 129 -0.51 -9.15 7.00
CA ILE A 129 -0.84 -7.80 7.47
C ILE A 129 -2.35 -7.62 7.45
N PRO A 130 -2.99 -7.23 8.57
CA PRO A 130 -4.41 -6.91 8.59
C PRO A 130 -4.67 -5.60 7.83
N ALA A 131 -5.78 -5.55 7.11
CA ALA A 131 -6.25 -4.37 6.40
C ALA A 131 -7.78 -4.33 6.40
N LYS A 132 -8.33 -3.13 6.18
CA LYS A 132 -9.73 -2.92 5.88
C LYS A 132 -9.86 -2.43 4.45
N ILE A 133 -10.67 -3.12 3.66
CA ILE A 133 -11.04 -2.71 2.31
C ILE A 133 -12.48 -2.20 2.33
N LYS A 134 -12.73 -1.03 1.76
CA LYS A 134 -14.07 -0.48 1.57
C LYS A 134 -14.33 -0.32 0.08
N MET A 135 -15.41 -0.92 -0.41
CA MET A 135 -15.99 -0.62 -1.72
C MET A 135 -17.13 0.39 -1.51
N ASP A 136 -17.09 1.48 -2.26
CA ASP A 136 -18.11 2.53 -2.22
C ASP A 136 -18.24 3.16 -3.60
N GLN A 137 -19.36 2.94 -4.29
CA GLN A 137 -19.66 3.53 -5.60
C GLN A 137 -18.54 3.29 -6.64
N GLY A 138 -17.96 2.09 -6.64
CA GLY A 138 -16.87 1.71 -7.55
C GLY A 138 -15.49 2.27 -7.19
N VAL A 139 -15.35 2.98 -6.06
CA VAL A 139 -14.07 3.37 -5.47
C VAL A 139 -13.64 2.33 -4.44
N LEU A 140 -12.39 1.91 -4.52
CA LEU A 140 -11.81 0.96 -3.57
C LEU A 140 -10.88 1.73 -2.63
N SER A 141 -11.24 1.78 -1.34
CA SER A 141 -10.39 2.34 -0.29
C SER A 141 -9.71 1.23 0.50
N VAL A 142 -8.43 1.42 0.84
CA VAL A 142 -7.66 0.49 1.69
C VAL A 142 -7.06 1.24 2.86
N VAL A 143 -7.28 0.73 4.07
CA VAL A 143 -6.63 1.21 5.28
C VAL A 143 -5.90 0.05 5.93
N SER A 144 -4.66 0.25 6.35
CA SER A 144 -3.91 -0.77 7.08
C SER A 144 -2.92 -0.13 8.04
N SER A 145 -2.60 -0.86 9.10
CA SER A 145 -1.50 -0.50 10.00
C SER A 145 -0.80 -1.75 10.52
N PHE A 146 0.52 -1.66 10.66
CA PHE A 146 1.37 -2.78 11.07
C PHE A 146 2.71 -2.28 11.61
N THR A 147 3.45 -3.19 12.27
CA THR A 147 4.79 -2.90 12.80
C THR A 147 5.86 -3.56 11.95
N VAL A 148 6.94 -2.84 11.65
CA VAL A 148 8.15 -3.34 11.02
C VAL A 148 9.26 -3.45 12.07
N VAL A 149 9.82 -4.66 12.23
CA VAL A 149 10.98 -4.87 13.11
C VAL A 149 12.24 -4.62 12.28
N LEU A 150 13.09 -3.69 12.71
CA LEU A 150 14.25 -3.27 11.94
C LEU A 150 15.27 -4.40 11.70
N ALA A 151 15.44 -5.26 12.71
CA ALA A 151 16.37 -6.40 12.65
C ALA A 151 16.01 -7.40 11.53
N ASP A 152 14.71 -7.61 11.27
CA ASP A 152 14.24 -8.50 10.18
C ASP A 152 14.71 -7.99 8.81
N HIS A 153 15.01 -6.69 8.70
CA HIS A 153 15.43 -6.04 7.47
C HIS A 153 16.92 -5.67 7.46
N ASP A 154 17.73 -6.23 8.36
CA ASP A 154 19.17 -5.96 8.47
C ASP A 154 19.49 -4.48 8.67
N ILE A 155 18.58 -3.74 9.31
CA ILE A 155 18.75 -2.34 9.68
C ILE A 155 19.22 -2.30 11.13
N LYS A 156 20.49 -1.96 11.33
CA LYS A 156 21.13 -1.93 12.65
C LYS A 156 21.08 -0.53 13.24
N ILE A 157 20.62 -0.39 14.49
CA ILE A 157 20.77 0.88 15.22
C ILE A 157 22.03 0.82 16.10
N PRO A 158 22.97 1.76 15.95
CA PRO A 158 24.11 1.85 16.86
C PRO A 158 23.67 2.08 18.31
N GLU A 159 24.39 1.50 19.26
CA GLU A 159 24.04 1.56 20.69
C GLU A 159 23.90 3.01 21.19
N ILE A 160 24.78 3.91 20.74
CA ILE A 160 24.80 5.32 21.12
C ILE A 160 23.51 6.09 20.74
N VAL A 161 22.72 5.60 19.78
CA VAL A 161 21.45 6.21 19.35
C VAL A 161 20.22 5.36 19.68
N SER A 162 20.38 4.25 20.37
CA SER A 162 19.28 3.32 20.72
C SER A 162 18.15 3.96 21.53
N THR A 163 18.43 5.04 22.27
CA THR A 163 17.42 5.80 23.01
C THR A 163 16.62 6.78 22.14
N LYS A 164 17.05 7.00 20.90
CA LYS A 164 16.45 7.93 19.93
C LYS A 164 15.74 7.25 18.76
N ILE A 165 16.03 5.97 18.51
CA ILE A 165 15.44 5.21 17.40
C ILE A 165 14.83 3.93 17.94
N ALA A 166 13.55 3.70 17.63
CA ALA A 166 12.86 2.49 18.03
C ALA A 166 13.31 1.31 17.18
N THR A 167 13.38 0.11 17.78
CA THR A 167 13.64 -1.15 17.07
C THR A 167 12.43 -1.64 16.28
N GLU A 168 11.25 -1.12 16.62
CA GLU A 168 9.96 -1.40 16.00
C GLU A 168 9.37 -0.11 15.46
N ILE A 169 9.05 -0.12 14.17
CA ILE A 169 8.52 1.03 13.45
C ILE A 169 7.06 0.78 13.14
N TYR A 170 6.19 1.67 13.61
CA TYR A 170 4.77 1.59 13.32
C TYR A 170 4.49 2.24 11.96
N VAL A 171 3.73 1.56 11.11
CA VAL A 171 3.39 2.00 9.75
C VAL A 171 1.88 2.06 9.60
N LYS A 172 1.40 3.09 8.92
CA LYS A 172 0.01 3.26 8.52
C LYS A 172 -0.07 3.59 7.04
N MET A 173 -1.11 3.10 6.38
CA MET A 173 -1.42 3.45 5.00
C MET A 173 -2.90 3.73 4.82
N ASN A 174 -3.20 4.71 3.97
CA ASN A 174 -4.53 5.08 3.52
C ASN A 174 -4.50 5.26 2.01
N LEU A 175 -5.22 4.41 1.28
CA LEU A 175 -5.21 4.38 -0.18
C LEU A 175 -6.63 4.56 -0.71
N VAL A 176 -6.74 5.36 -1.76
CA VAL A 176 -7.92 5.47 -2.62
C VAL A 176 -7.51 4.99 -4.01
N MET A 177 -8.18 3.95 -4.48
CA MET A 177 -7.89 3.27 -5.73
C MET A 177 -9.08 3.37 -6.67
N ALA A 178 -8.79 3.53 -7.95
CA ALA A 178 -9.80 3.53 -9.00
C ALA A 178 -9.50 2.43 -10.02
N PRO A 179 -10.52 1.97 -10.75
CA PRO A 179 -10.33 1.04 -11.84
C PRO A 179 -9.32 1.56 -12.87
N LYS A 180 -8.51 0.66 -13.42
CA LYS A 180 -7.52 0.94 -14.46
C LYS A 180 -8.12 0.86 -15.85
#